data_AF-A0A919IVS5-F1
#
_entry.id   AF-A0A919IVS5-F1
#
_cell.length_a   1.000
_cell.length_b   1.000
_cell.length_c   1.000
_cell.angle_alpha   90.00
_cell.angle_beta   90.00
_cell.angle_gamma   90.00
#
_symmetry.space_group_name_H-M   'P 1'
#
loop_
_entity.id
_entity.type
_entity.pdbx_description
1 polymer ?
#
loop_
_entity_poly.entity_id
_entity_poly.type
_entity_poly.pdbx_seq_one_letter_code
_entity_poly.pdbx_strand_id
1 'polypeptide(L)'
;MTDFATSVERLHNQVRHWEQPRWKGKAEQMYALVQHLADLGADAEGQPRRVVPREHDMILPDQLRVVADDLLAAAPAPEALAEATEAVDRTRRGM
;
A
#
# COMPACT_ATOMS: atom_id res chain seq x y z
N MET A 1 -1.65 14.89 -10.76
CA MET A 1 -1.63 13.63 -9.99
C MET A 1 -0.52 13.77 -8.97
N THR A 2 -0.80 13.55 -7.69
CA THR A 2 0.21 13.57 -6.62
C THR A 2 1.26 12.48 -6.86
N ASP A 3 2.47 12.68 -6.34
CA ASP A 3 3.60 11.73 -6.48
C ASP A 3 3.22 10.33 -5.96
N PHE A 4 2.52 10.28 -4.81
CA PHE A 4 2.02 9.05 -4.19
C PHE A 4 1.15 8.20 -5.12
N ALA A 5 0.08 8.78 -5.71
CA ALA A 5 -0.84 8.05 -6.58
C ALA A 5 -0.11 7.45 -7.79
N THR A 6 0.87 8.19 -8.33
CA THR A 6 1.70 7.72 -9.44
C THR A 6 2.60 6.55 -9.01
N SER A 7 3.20 6.61 -7.82
CA SER A 7 4.01 5.50 -7.30
C SER A 7 3.18 4.25 -7.01
N VAL A 8 1.96 4.40 -6.47
CA VAL A 8 1.01 3.29 -6.26
C VAL A 8 0.62 2.66 -7.60
N GLU A 9 0.28 3.45 -8.60
CA GLU A 9 -0.06 2.95 -9.93
C GLU A 9 1.09 2.15 -10.55
N ARG A 10 2.33 2.62 -10.43
CA ARG A 10 3.52 1.90 -10.92
C ARG A 10 3.69 0.55 -10.22
N LEU A 11 3.57 0.50 -8.90
CA LEU A 11 3.67 -0.75 -8.14
C LEU A 11 2.53 -1.71 -8.51
N HIS A 12 1.29 -1.22 -8.51
CA HIS A 12 0.12 -1.99 -8.91
C HIS A 12 0.31 -2.59 -10.31
N ASN A 13 0.77 -1.78 -11.27
CA ASN A 13 0.98 -2.25 -12.64
C ASN A 13 2.08 -3.30 -12.79
N GLN A 14 3.08 -3.28 -11.91
CA GLN A 14 4.16 -4.28 -11.86
C GLN A 14 3.69 -5.63 -11.30
N VAL A 15 2.71 -5.65 -10.39
CA VAL A 15 2.32 -6.85 -9.64
C VAL A 15 0.92 -7.39 -9.94
N ARG A 16 0.03 -6.62 -10.59
CA ARG A 16 -1.38 -7.02 -10.83
C ARG A 16 -1.56 -8.32 -11.64
N HIS A 17 -0.52 -8.76 -12.34
CA HIS A 17 -0.53 -9.95 -13.19
C HIS A 17 0.25 -11.12 -12.57
N TRP A 18 0.67 -10.99 -11.31
CA TRP A 18 1.45 -12.02 -10.64
C TRP A 18 0.56 -13.13 -10.12
N GLU A 19 0.97 -14.37 -10.39
CA GLU A 19 0.35 -15.60 -9.89
C GLU A 19 1.04 -16.11 -8.61
N GLN A 20 0.39 -17.05 -7.90
CA GLN A 20 0.85 -17.58 -6.60
C GLN A 20 2.37 -17.86 -6.49
N PRO A 21 3.04 -18.50 -7.46
CA PRO A 21 4.47 -18.79 -7.33
C PRO A 21 5.35 -17.56 -7.18
N ARG A 22 4.93 -16.43 -7.78
CA ARG A 22 5.69 -15.17 -7.76
C ARG A 22 5.45 -14.38 -6.48
N TRP A 23 4.28 -14.55 -5.87
CA TRP A 23 3.96 -13.99 -4.54
C TRP A 23 4.73 -14.65 -3.41
N LYS A 24 5.14 -15.91 -3.57
CA LYS A 24 5.91 -16.64 -2.55
C LYS A 24 7.20 -15.87 -2.19
N GLY A 25 7.29 -15.42 -0.94
CA GLY A 25 8.42 -14.63 -0.43
C GLY A 25 8.35 -13.13 -0.71
N LYS A 26 7.30 -12.65 -1.38
CA LYS A 26 7.03 -11.22 -1.65
C LYS A 26 5.73 -10.74 -0.98
N ALA A 27 4.78 -11.64 -0.75
CA ALA A 27 3.48 -11.33 -0.16
C ALA A 27 3.57 -10.60 1.17
N GLU A 28 4.44 -11.06 2.08
CA GLU A 28 4.62 -10.41 3.39
C GLU A 28 5.14 -8.98 3.28
N GLN A 29 6.00 -8.69 2.30
CA GLN A 29 6.50 -7.34 2.07
C GLN A 29 5.40 -6.43 1.50
N MET A 30 4.59 -6.92 0.57
CA MET A 30 3.44 -6.17 0.06
C MET A 30 2.38 -5.95 1.14
N TYR A 31 2.08 -6.98 1.94
CA TYR A 31 1.13 -6.87 3.04
C TYR A 31 1.62 -5.89 4.12
N ALA A 32 2.91 -5.88 4.45
CA ALA A 32 3.49 -4.89 5.35
C ALA A 32 3.34 -3.46 4.80
N LEU A 33 3.49 -3.25 3.49
CA LEU A 33 3.21 -1.95 2.87
C LEU A 33 1.72 -1.59 3.03
N VAL A 34 0.80 -2.51 2.72
CA VAL A 34 -0.65 -2.29 2.87
C VAL A 34 -1.00 -1.90 4.31
N GLN A 35 -0.49 -2.64 5.30
CA GLN A 35 -0.71 -2.32 6.72
C GLN A 35 -0.18 -0.92 7.06
N HIS A 36 1.02 -0.58 6.59
CA HIS A 36 1.62 0.72 6.86
C HIS A 36 0.80 1.87 6.28
N LEU A 37 0.28 1.74 5.06
CA LEU A 37 -0.61 2.74 4.46
C LEU A 37 -1.92 2.89 5.25
N ALA A 38 -2.47 1.78 5.75
CA ALA A 38 -3.69 1.81 6.58
C ALA A 38 -3.44 2.49 7.94
N ASP A 39 -2.27 2.27 8.54
CA ASP A 39 -1.88 2.94 9.79
C ASP A 39 -1.76 4.47 9.59
N LEU A 40 -1.16 4.91 8.48
CA LEU A 40 -1.09 6.34 8.13
C LEU A 40 -2.48 6.93 7.90
N GLY A 41 -3.40 6.17 7.30
CA GLY A 41 -4.80 6.58 7.13
C GLY A 41 -5.51 6.74 8.47
N ALA A 42 -5.39 5.75 9.36
CA ALA A 42 -5.96 5.82 10.70
C ALA A 42 -5.42 7.01 11.50
N ASP A 43 -4.11 7.29 11.41
CA ASP A 43 -3.49 8.44 12.07
C ASP A 43 -4.05 9.78 11.53
N ALA A 44 -4.24 9.90 10.21
CA ALA A 44 -4.81 11.09 9.57
C ALA A 44 -6.26 11.33 10.00
N GLU A 45 -7.04 10.27 10.21
CA GLU A 45 -8.44 10.33 10.66
C GLU A 45 -8.58 10.46 12.19
N GLY A 46 -7.49 10.38 12.95
CA GLY A 46 -7.52 10.32 14.41
C GLY A 46 -8.18 9.06 14.95
N GLN A 47 -8.15 7.96 14.18
CA GLN A 47 -8.73 6.67 14.53
C GLN A 47 -7.67 5.73 15.12
N PRO A 48 -8.08 4.73 15.93
CA PRO A 48 -7.16 3.67 16.34
C PRO A 48 -6.66 2.88 15.13
N ARG A 49 -5.36 2.63 15.06
CA ARG A 49 -4.76 1.70 14.08
C ARG A 49 -5.35 0.30 14.24
N ARG A 50 -5.64 -0.36 13.13
CA ARG A 50 -6.23 -1.71 13.08
C ARG A 50 -5.42 -2.58 12.15
N VAL A 51 -5.34 -3.87 12.50
CA VAL A 51 -4.74 -4.85 11.60
C VAL A 51 -5.62 -4.99 10.37
N VAL A 52 -5.02 -4.80 9.20
CA VAL A 52 -5.65 -5.08 7.91
C VAL A 52 -5.89 -6.60 7.81
N PRO A 53 -7.06 -7.09 7.38
CA PRO A 53 -7.25 -8.54 7.23
C PRO A 53 -6.25 -9.17 6.25
N ARG A 54 -5.62 -10.28 6.67
CA ARG A 54 -4.69 -11.07 5.85
C ARG A 54 -5.44 -12.15 5.10
N GLU A 55 -5.80 -11.84 3.86
CA GLU A 55 -6.46 -12.76 2.93
C GLU A 55 -5.44 -13.45 2.00
N HIS A 56 -5.91 -14.03 0.90
CA HIS A 56 -5.07 -14.70 -0.09
C HIS A 56 -4.13 -13.72 -0.85
N ASP A 57 -2.86 -14.09 -1.07
CA ASP A 57 -1.82 -13.22 -1.64
C ASP A 57 -2.18 -12.56 -2.99
N MET A 58 -2.99 -13.26 -3.79
CA MET A 58 -3.45 -12.78 -5.09
C MET A 58 -4.31 -11.51 -5.02
N ILE A 59 -4.89 -11.19 -3.85
CA ILE A 59 -5.71 -9.98 -3.67
C ILE A 59 -4.89 -8.76 -3.21
N LEU A 60 -3.59 -8.94 -2.93
CA LEU A 60 -2.72 -7.86 -2.44
C LEU A 60 -2.65 -6.64 -3.37
N PRO A 61 -2.65 -6.76 -4.72
CA PRO A 61 -2.71 -5.60 -5.61
C PRO A 61 -3.99 -4.77 -5.44
N ASP A 62 -5.13 -5.43 -5.27
CA ASP A 62 -6.42 -4.76 -5.07
C ASP A 62 -6.48 -4.11 -3.69
N GLN A 63 -5.99 -4.82 -2.67
CA GLN A 63 -5.90 -4.31 -1.30
C GLN A 63 -5.00 -3.06 -1.22
N LEU A 64 -3.89 -3.04 -1.96
CA LEU A 64 -3.03 -1.85 -2.10
C LEU A 64 -3.81 -0.65 -2.67
N ARG A 65 -4.63 -0.86 -3.72
CA ARG A 65 -5.42 0.23 -4.30
C ARG A 65 -6.43 0.79 -3.31
N VAL A 66 -7.21 -0.09 -2.68
CA VAL A 66 -8.23 0.31 -1.70
C VAL A 66 -7.61 1.14 -0.59
N VAL A 67 -6.54 0.65 0.03
CA VAL A 67 -5.92 1.35 1.16
C VAL A 67 -5.23 2.65 0.72
N ALA A 68 -4.66 2.72 -0.49
CA ALA A 68 -4.10 3.95 -1.01
C ALA A 68 -5.18 5.01 -1.29
N ASP A 69 -6.34 4.59 -1.81
CA ASP A 69 -7.48 5.49 -2.04
C ASP A 69 -8.07 5.97 -0.70
N ASP A 70 -8.17 5.09 0.30
CA ASP A 70 -8.59 5.44 1.66
C ASP A 70 -7.62 6.44 2.32
N LEU A 71 -6.31 6.22 2.20
CA LEU A 71 -5.30 7.16 2.69
C LEU A 71 -5.44 8.53 2.01
N LEU A 72 -5.66 8.59 0.70
CA LEU A 72 -5.88 9.88 0.02
C LEU A 72 -7.17 10.56 0.47
N ALA A 73 -8.24 9.79 0.73
CA ALA A 73 -9.51 10.30 1.22
C ALA A 73 -9.42 10.85 2.65
N ALA A 74 -8.54 10.30 3.49
CA ALA A 74 -8.26 10.77 4.84
C ALA A 74 -7.55 12.15 4.90
N ALA A 75 -7.14 12.70 3.74
CA ALA A 75 -6.46 13.99 3.63
C ALA A 75 -5.24 14.12 4.58
N PRO A 76 -4.23 13.23 4.46
CA PRO A 76 -3.10 13.15 5.36
C PRO A 76 -2.22 14.39 5.26
N ALA A 77 -1.46 14.64 6.31
CA ALA A 77 -0.42 15.66 6.29
C ALA A 77 0.60 15.39 5.15
N PRO A 78 1.19 16.42 4.53
CA PRO A 78 2.16 16.25 3.45
C PRO A 78 3.33 15.33 3.81
N GLU A 79 3.79 15.35 5.06
CA GLU A 79 4.87 14.52 5.58
C GLU A 79 4.51 13.03 5.55
N ALA A 80 3.28 12.70 5.96
CA ALA A 80 2.77 11.32 5.92
C ALA A 80 2.61 10.82 4.48
N LEU A 81 2.21 11.70 3.55
CA LEU A 81 2.11 11.35 2.13
C LEU A 81 3.50 11.14 1.48
N ALA A 82 4.51 11.91 1.90
CA ALA A 82 5.90 11.70 1.49
C ALA A 82 6.45 10.37 2.01
N GLU A 83 6.20 10.05 3.28
CA GLU A 83 6.54 8.75 3.89
C GLU A 83 5.88 7.58 3.13
N ALA A 84 4.57 7.69 2.87
CA ALA A 84 3.82 6.70 2.11
C ALA A 84 4.41 6.49 0.71
N THR A 85 4.80 7.58 0.03
CA THR A 85 5.42 7.52 -1.31
C THR A 85 6.75 6.78 -1.27
N GLU A 86 7.60 7.08 -0.28
CA GLU A 86 8.89 6.40 -0.11
C GLU A 86 8.71 4.91 0.18
N ALA A 87 7.75 4.55 1.03
CA ALA A 87 7.44 3.16 1.37
C ALA A 87 6.98 2.37 0.14
N VAL A 88 6.11 2.95 -0.70
CA VAL A 88 5.67 2.35 -1.97
C VAL A 88 6.85 2.14 -2.91
N ASP A 89 7.69 3.16 -3.11
CA ASP A 89 8.82 3.07 -4.04
C ASP A 89 9.91 2.10 -3.56
N ARG A 90 10.13 2.01 -2.25
CA ARG A 90 11.04 1.03 -1.64
C ARG A 90 10.53 -0.39 -1.86
N THR A 91 9.24 -0.62 -1.63
CA THR A 91 8.59 -1.91 -1.87
C THR A 91 8.70 -2.28 -3.34
N ARG A 92 8.38 -1.36 -4.25
CA ARG A 92 8.45 -1.57 -5.71
C ARG A 92 9.84 -1.96 -6.20
N ARG A 93 10.91 -1.40 -5.64
CA ARG A 93 12.31 -1.80 -5.94
C ARG A 93 12.64 -3.22 -5.46
N GLY A 94 11.93 -3.69 -4.44
CA GLY A 94 12.10 -5.02 -3.86
C GLY A 94 11.26 -6.12 -4.52
N MET A 95 10.32 -5.77 -5.41
CA MET A 95 9.42 -6.70 -6.10
C MET A 95 10.04 -7.24 -7.40
#